data_AF-A0AAP4Q7G6-F1
#
_entry.id   AF-A0AAP4Q7G6-F1
#
_cell.length_a   1.000
_cell.length_b   1.000
_cell.length_c   1.000
_cell.angle_alpha   90.00
_cell.angle_beta   90.00
_cell.angle_gamma   90.00
#
_symmetry.space_group_name_H-M   'P 1'
#
loop_
_entity.id
_entity.type
_entity.pdbx_description
1 polymer ?
#
loop_
_entity_poly.entity_id
_entity_poly.type
_entity_poly.pdbx_seq_one_letter_code
_entity_poly.pdbx_strand_id
1 'polypeptide(L)'
;MLVKLPVNVTANLPFNVLADLPFHLLKELRVKHFSHNDYDGVGCGILTKLAFKNRNVRYLDYKRVDEEVQTFITNGSYKKYDVVFITDIFISEENCKALDKLHKNKEIIVIYIDHHSTEKRPWILEYEWALIESATSKTSFSKPVDERMDAKTSATSLLFEYFMSQNVKFNANLKAVKKFVESVRRYDTWEWHKVYDDIEPNRWNALLYLYGRKKFEGLVLEKLQTEYKFNQLELTIIQIEEKRIENYINGKEQTIIEKNILGHSAGVIFAEQYHSELGNVLAERRPDLDFIIIINPSRTISYRGVRDDIHIGNDIAYVFRGGGHPQSAGSPIDRYLVNTFIDMLFGETQKRENYPLSE
;
A
#
# COMPACT_ATOMS: atom_id res chain seq x y z
N MET A 1 -7.27 28.25 -26.00
CA MET A 1 -7.84 27.58 -27.19
C MET A 1 -7.78 26.09 -26.92
N LEU A 2 -8.93 25.46 -26.65
CA LEU A 2 -9.03 24.02 -26.35
C LEU A 2 -8.59 23.25 -27.59
N VAL A 3 -7.48 22.52 -27.53
CA VAL A 3 -7.23 21.45 -28.51
C VAL A 3 -8.22 20.34 -28.14
N LYS A 4 -9.43 20.42 -28.67
CA LYS A 4 -10.34 19.27 -28.66
C LYS A 4 -9.62 18.16 -29.42
N LEU A 5 -9.41 17.03 -28.77
CA LEU A 5 -8.97 15.80 -29.43
C LEU A 5 -9.88 15.59 -30.66
N PRO A 6 -9.33 15.31 -31.85
CA PRO A 6 -10.16 15.03 -33.02
C PRO A 6 -10.97 13.76 -32.74
N VAL A 7 -12.24 13.95 -32.37
CA VAL A 7 -13.18 12.85 -32.12
C VAL A 7 -13.60 12.29 -33.47
N ASN A 8 -12.78 11.40 -34.01
CA ASN A 8 -13.16 10.36 -34.96
C ASN A 8 -12.35 9.10 -34.63
N VAL A 9 -12.52 8.60 -33.40
CA VAL A 9 -12.14 7.25 -33.01
C VAL A 9 -13.43 6.44 -33.01
N THR A 10 -13.54 5.55 -33.99
CA THR A 10 -14.71 4.72 -34.27
C THR A 10 -14.90 3.65 -33.19
N ALA A 11 -16.12 3.62 -32.63
CA ALA A 11 -16.82 2.52 -31.97
C ALA A 11 -15.98 1.37 -31.33
N ASN A 12 -15.91 1.44 -29.99
CA ASN A 12 -15.52 0.44 -28.97
C ASN A 12 -14.29 0.90 -28.17
N LEU A 13 -14.52 1.67 -27.10
CA LEU A 13 -13.49 2.15 -26.18
C LEU A 13 -13.64 1.55 -24.77
N PRO A 14 -13.23 0.29 -24.51
CA PRO A 14 -13.18 -0.23 -23.14
C PRO A 14 -11.76 -0.16 -22.54
N PHE A 15 -10.70 -0.42 -23.31
CA PHE A 15 -9.35 -0.68 -22.76
C PHE A 15 -8.19 -0.03 -23.53
N ASN A 16 -8.28 0.04 -24.87
CA ASN A 16 -7.21 0.53 -25.73
C ASN A 16 -7.24 2.05 -26.02
N VAL A 17 -7.86 2.81 -25.12
CA VAL A 17 -8.17 4.24 -25.32
C VAL A 17 -6.94 5.08 -25.66
N LEU A 18 -5.76 4.69 -25.17
CA LEU A 18 -4.51 5.40 -25.41
C LEU A 18 -3.77 4.90 -26.67
N ALA A 19 -3.89 3.62 -27.03
CA ALA A 19 -3.19 3.03 -28.17
C ALA A 19 -3.52 3.71 -29.52
N ASP A 20 -4.73 4.27 -29.64
CA ASP A 20 -5.19 4.96 -30.86
C ASP A 20 -4.59 6.37 -31.03
N LEU A 21 -3.90 6.90 -30.02
CA LEU A 21 -3.28 8.22 -30.07
C LEU A 21 -1.83 8.15 -30.57
N PRO A 22 -1.44 9.01 -31.53
CA PRO A 22 -0.04 9.18 -31.90
C PRO A 22 0.86 9.42 -30.68
N PHE A 23 2.04 8.80 -30.66
CA PHE A 23 2.96 8.85 -29.52
C PHE A 23 3.29 10.28 -29.04
N HIS A 24 3.45 11.24 -29.95
CA HIS A 24 3.75 12.62 -29.59
C HIS A 24 2.58 13.31 -28.87
N LEU A 25 1.33 12.88 -29.11
CA LEU A 25 0.14 13.37 -28.42
C LEU A 25 -0.03 12.70 -27.06
N LEU A 26 0.29 11.40 -26.95
CA LEU A 26 0.24 10.68 -25.68
C LEU A 26 1.07 11.37 -24.58
N LYS A 27 2.28 11.84 -24.92
CA LYS A 27 3.18 12.46 -23.95
C LYS A 27 2.70 13.83 -23.43
N GLU A 28 1.84 14.51 -24.20
CA GLU A 28 1.33 15.85 -23.92
C GLU A 28 -0.04 15.85 -23.22
N LEU A 29 -0.68 14.68 -23.07
CA LEU A 29 -1.93 14.53 -22.32
C LEU A 29 -1.80 15.13 -20.91
N ARG A 30 -2.84 15.86 -20.49
CA ARG A 30 -2.95 16.41 -19.14
C ARG A 30 -3.53 15.34 -18.24
N VAL A 31 -2.70 14.78 -17.37
CA VAL A 31 -3.04 13.62 -16.56
C VAL A 31 -3.28 14.01 -15.10
N LYS A 32 -4.45 13.63 -14.58
CA LYS A 32 -4.70 13.56 -13.14
C LYS A 32 -4.47 12.10 -12.70
N HIS A 33 -3.82 11.89 -11.56
CA HIS A 33 -3.60 10.53 -11.04
C HIS A 33 -3.81 10.52 -9.54
N PHE A 34 -4.80 9.74 -9.08
CA PHE A 34 -5.00 9.41 -7.68
C PHE A 34 -4.46 8.02 -7.41
N SER A 35 -3.63 7.87 -6.39
CA SER A 35 -3.04 6.58 -6.03
C SER A 35 -2.97 6.41 -4.52
N HIS A 36 -2.81 5.17 -4.05
CA HIS A 36 -2.48 4.92 -2.64
C HIS A 36 -1.09 5.48 -2.29
N ASN A 37 -0.75 5.48 -1.00
CA ASN A 37 0.33 6.29 -0.47
C ASN A 37 1.50 5.51 0.15
N ASP A 38 1.43 4.19 0.05
CA ASP A 38 2.49 3.22 0.33
C ASP A 38 3.35 2.99 -0.91
N TYR A 39 4.17 1.94 -0.89
CA TYR A 39 5.18 1.72 -1.91
C TYR A 39 4.59 1.36 -3.28
N ASP A 40 3.52 0.57 -3.33
CA ASP A 40 2.84 0.25 -4.58
C ASP A 40 2.16 1.49 -5.18
N GLY A 41 1.34 2.19 -4.42
CA GLY A 41 0.68 3.39 -4.90
C GLY A 41 1.66 4.49 -5.32
N VAL A 42 2.79 4.66 -4.62
CA VAL A 42 3.88 5.55 -5.03
C VAL A 42 4.57 5.06 -6.31
N GLY A 43 4.71 3.76 -6.49
CA GLY A 43 5.21 3.15 -7.71
C GLY A 43 4.39 3.53 -8.95
N CYS A 44 3.06 3.43 -8.85
CA CYS A 44 2.16 3.87 -9.92
C CYS A 44 2.41 5.33 -10.30
N GLY A 45 2.53 6.20 -9.30
CA GLY A 45 2.75 7.63 -9.52
C GLY A 45 4.11 7.95 -10.15
N ILE A 46 5.16 7.21 -9.81
CA ILE A 46 6.48 7.30 -10.47
C ILE A 46 6.37 6.90 -11.94
N LEU A 47 5.67 5.81 -12.28
CA LEU A 47 5.45 5.40 -13.67
C LEU A 47 4.72 6.48 -14.47
N THR A 48 3.63 7.03 -13.93
CA THR A 48 2.92 8.17 -14.53
C THR A 48 3.85 9.36 -14.74
N LYS A 49 4.76 9.59 -13.79
CA LYS A 49 5.72 10.70 -13.90
C LYS A 49 6.80 10.50 -14.96
N LEU A 50 7.10 9.26 -15.33
CA LEU A 50 8.01 8.93 -16.41
C LEU A 50 7.33 8.92 -17.77
N ALA A 51 6.04 8.56 -17.82
CA ALA A 51 5.25 8.46 -19.04
C ALA A 51 4.78 9.82 -19.57
N PHE A 52 4.29 10.70 -18.69
CA PHE A 52 3.61 11.94 -19.09
C PHE A 52 4.37 13.19 -18.67
N LYS A 53 4.32 14.24 -19.49
CA LYS A 53 4.90 15.54 -19.13
C LYS A 53 3.96 16.35 -18.24
N ASN A 54 2.70 16.47 -18.64
CA ASN A 54 1.69 17.29 -17.99
C ASN A 54 0.89 16.45 -16.98
N ARG A 55 1.45 16.15 -15.80
CA ARG A 55 0.78 15.31 -14.78
C ARG A 55 0.60 15.97 -13.42
N ASN A 56 -0.45 15.57 -12.72
CA ASN A 56 -0.69 15.85 -11.31
C ASN A 56 -1.01 14.56 -10.56
N VAL A 57 -0.02 14.04 -9.82
CA VAL A 57 -0.17 12.85 -8.98
C VAL A 57 -0.54 13.25 -7.55
N ARG A 58 -1.53 12.59 -6.97
CA ARG A 58 -1.96 12.72 -5.57
C ARG A 58 -2.00 11.36 -4.90
N TYR A 59 -1.23 11.23 -3.83
CA TYR A 59 -1.19 10.06 -2.96
C TYR A 59 -2.14 10.25 -1.79
N LEU A 60 -3.08 9.33 -1.62
CA LEU A 60 -4.17 9.42 -0.65
C LEU A 60 -4.27 8.15 0.19
N ASP A 61 -4.96 8.24 1.31
CA ASP A 61 -5.40 7.08 2.10
C ASP A 61 -6.90 6.87 1.90
N TYR A 62 -7.42 5.73 2.37
CA TYR A 62 -8.85 5.41 2.28
C TYR A 62 -9.76 6.39 3.04
N LYS A 63 -9.24 7.23 3.94
CA LYS A 63 -10.06 8.22 4.66
C LYS A 63 -10.34 9.46 3.83
N ARG A 64 -9.49 9.75 2.84
CA ARG A 64 -9.52 11.01 2.08
C ARG A 64 -9.83 10.85 0.61
N VAL A 65 -9.62 9.66 0.05
CA VAL A 65 -9.76 9.42 -1.40
C VAL A 65 -11.13 9.81 -1.93
N ASP A 66 -12.20 9.45 -1.24
CA ASP A 66 -13.55 9.74 -1.70
C ASP A 66 -13.87 11.24 -1.73
N GLU A 67 -13.49 11.98 -0.69
CA GLU A 67 -13.68 13.43 -0.60
C GLU A 67 -12.91 14.16 -1.71
N GLU A 68 -11.67 13.75 -1.98
CA GLU A 68 -10.81 14.35 -3.00
C GLU A 68 -11.33 14.09 -4.43
N VAL A 69 -11.78 12.87 -4.72
CA VAL A 69 -12.36 12.53 -6.02
C VAL A 69 -13.70 13.24 -6.23
N GLN A 70 -14.56 13.26 -5.21
CA GLN A 70 -15.83 13.97 -5.26
C GLN A 70 -15.60 15.48 -5.48
N THR A 71 -14.63 16.07 -4.78
CA THR A 71 -14.25 17.48 -4.96
C THR A 71 -13.74 17.74 -6.38
N PHE A 72 -12.87 16.88 -6.90
CA PHE A 72 -12.33 16.96 -8.26
C PHE A 72 -13.42 17.00 -9.35
N ILE A 73 -14.50 16.24 -9.14
CA ILE A 73 -15.66 16.17 -10.02
C ILE A 73 -16.53 17.43 -9.84
N THR A 74 -17.01 17.67 -8.62
CA THR A 74 -18.05 18.66 -8.32
C THR A 74 -17.60 20.10 -8.55
N ASN A 75 -16.33 20.43 -8.29
CA ASN A 75 -15.80 21.77 -8.53
C ASN A 75 -15.33 21.99 -9.99
N GLY A 76 -15.49 20.99 -10.87
CA GLY A 76 -15.11 21.07 -12.26
C GLY A 76 -13.61 21.00 -12.53
N SER A 77 -12.77 20.62 -11.55
CA SER A 77 -11.33 20.48 -11.73
C SER A 77 -10.96 19.46 -12.81
N TYR A 78 -11.80 18.45 -13.05
CA TYR A 78 -11.62 17.47 -14.11
C TYR A 78 -11.42 18.09 -15.49
N LYS A 79 -12.04 19.24 -15.78
CA LYS A 79 -11.94 19.95 -17.07
C LYS A 79 -10.52 20.40 -17.43
N LYS A 80 -9.60 20.41 -16.46
CA LYS A 80 -8.18 20.73 -16.65
C LYS A 80 -7.38 19.56 -17.22
N TYR A 81 -7.95 18.36 -17.25
CA TYR A 81 -7.28 17.12 -17.58
C TYR A 81 -7.97 16.41 -18.73
N ASP A 82 -7.21 15.60 -19.44
CA ASP A 82 -7.69 14.74 -20.52
C ASP A 82 -7.92 13.32 -20.02
N VAL A 83 -7.10 12.88 -19.05
CA VAL A 83 -7.14 11.53 -18.45
C VAL A 83 -7.11 11.64 -16.92
N VAL A 84 -7.90 10.80 -16.25
CA VAL A 84 -7.78 10.51 -14.83
C VAL A 84 -7.43 9.04 -14.61
N PHE A 85 -6.31 8.79 -13.95
CA PHE A 85 -5.93 7.49 -13.43
C PHE A 85 -6.33 7.37 -11.96
N ILE A 86 -6.81 6.20 -11.58
CA ILE A 86 -7.02 5.79 -10.19
C ILE A 86 -6.32 4.44 -10.03
N THR A 87 -5.32 4.36 -9.14
CA THR A 87 -4.54 3.13 -8.98
C THR A 87 -4.32 2.75 -7.53
N ASP A 88 -4.31 1.46 -7.25
CA ASP A 88 -4.00 0.91 -5.91
C ASP A 88 -4.96 1.39 -4.79
N ILE A 89 -6.01 2.12 -5.14
CA ILE A 89 -6.89 2.77 -4.18
C ILE A 89 -8.32 2.73 -4.67
N PHE A 90 -9.18 2.35 -3.74
CA PHE A 90 -10.61 2.27 -3.94
C PHE A 90 -11.31 3.62 -3.83
N ILE A 91 -12.36 3.78 -4.62
CA ILE A 91 -13.32 4.88 -4.54
C ILE A 91 -14.76 4.33 -4.46
N SER A 92 -15.62 5.05 -3.75
CA SER A 92 -17.04 4.77 -3.57
C SER A 92 -17.80 4.55 -4.89
N GLU A 93 -18.91 3.81 -4.80
CA GLU A 93 -19.81 3.56 -5.93
C GLU A 93 -20.36 4.89 -6.51
N GLU A 94 -20.65 5.87 -5.64
CA GLU A 94 -21.08 7.20 -6.03
C GLU A 94 -20.04 7.91 -6.91
N ASN A 95 -18.76 7.85 -6.50
CA ASN A 95 -17.66 8.42 -7.28
C ASN A 95 -17.47 7.67 -8.61
N CYS A 96 -17.59 6.34 -8.63
CA CYS A 96 -17.55 5.58 -9.88
C CYS A 96 -18.66 5.99 -10.85
N LYS A 97 -19.91 6.09 -10.38
CA LYS A 97 -21.06 6.53 -11.19
C LYS A 97 -20.85 7.92 -11.76
N ALA A 98 -20.30 8.84 -10.95
CA ALA A 98 -20.04 10.20 -11.37
C ALA A 98 -18.94 10.27 -12.44
N LEU A 99 -17.84 9.53 -12.27
CA LEU A 99 -16.77 9.42 -13.27
C LEU A 99 -17.23 8.75 -14.56
N ASP A 100 -18.02 7.71 -14.46
CA ASP A 100 -18.57 7.00 -15.62
C ASP A 100 -19.44 7.90 -16.49
N LYS A 101 -20.27 8.76 -15.88
CA LYS A 101 -21.04 9.77 -16.63
C LYS A 101 -20.12 10.72 -17.41
N LEU A 102 -19.05 11.22 -16.77
CA LEU A 102 -18.08 12.09 -17.45
C LEU A 102 -17.35 11.34 -18.58
N HIS A 103 -17.02 10.07 -18.36
CA HIS A 103 -16.37 9.22 -19.36
C HIS A 103 -17.24 9.00 -20.60
N LYS A 104 -18.49 8.59 -20.40
CA LYS A 104 -19.47 8.36 -21.47
C LYS A 104 -19.79 9.64 -22.25
N ASN A 105 -19.78 10.78 -21.57
CA ASN A 105 -19.92 12.10 -22.21
C ASN A 105 -18.66 12.58 -22.94
N LYS A 106 -17.57 11.80 -22.93
CA LYS A 106 -16.27 12.16 -23.51
C LYS A 106 -15.68 13.45 -22.92
N GLU A 107 -15.99 13.72 -21.64
CA GLU A 107 -15.46 14.88 -20.93
C GLU A 107 -14.08 14.61 -20.32
N ILE A 108 -13.81 13.35 -19.96
CA ILE A 108 -12.52 12.88 -19.47
C ILE A 108 -12.36 11.38 -19.72
N ILE A 109 -11.16 10.91 -20.01
CA ILE A 109 -10.86 9.47 -20.05
C ILE A 109 -10.60 8.99 -18.62
N VAL A 110 -11.30 7.95 -18.17
CA VAL A 110 -11.11 7.34 -16.86
C VAL A 110 -10.38 6.03 -17.08
N ILE A 111 -9.38 5.75 -16.24
CA ILE A 111 -8.68 4.46 -16.20
C ILE A 111 -8.48 4.12 -14.72
N TYR A 112 -8.97 2.96 -14.30
CA TYR A 112 -8.85 2.48 -12.93
C TYR A 112 -8.08 1.15 -12.95
N ILE A 113 -6.98 1.03 -12.20
CA ILE A 113 -6.13 -0.17 -12.17
C ILE A 113 -5.87 -0.59 -10.73
N ASP A 114 -6.28 -1.80 -10.36
CA ASP A 114 -6.20 -2.27 -8.98
C ASP A 114 -6.03 -3.80 -8.92
N HIS A 115 -5.56 -4.28 -7.78
CA HIS A 115 -5.28 -5.70 -7.52
C HIS A 115 -5.96 -6.22 -6.22
N HIS A 116 -6.62 -5.32 -5.47
CA HIS A 116 -7.36 -5.70 -4.27
C HIS A 116 -8.59 -6.58 -4.58
N SER A 117 -8.96 -7.46 -3.64
CA SER A 117 -10.17 -8.28 -3.75
C SER A 117 -11.44 -7.43 -3.90
N THR A 118 -12.29 -7.83 -4.85
CA THR A 118 -13.56 -7.18 -5.18
C THR A 118 -14.76 -7.73 -4.43
N GLU A 119 -14.61 -8.74 -3.57
CA GLU A 119 -15.73 -9.43 -2.88
C GLU A 119 -16.66 -8.46 -2.15
N LYS A 120 -16.09 -7.43 -1.50
CA LYS A 120 -16.86 -6.41 -0.77
C LYS A 120 -17.33 -5.26 -1.65
N ARG A 121 -16.96 -5.26 -2.93
CA ARG A 121 -17.06 -4.12 -3.87
C ARG A 121 -17.35 -4.57 -5.31
N PRO A 122 -18.36 -5.41 -5.57
CA PRO A 122 -18.55 -6.03 -6.88
C PRO A 122 -18.91 -5.03 -8.00
N TRP A 123 -19.52 -3.88 -7.66
CA TRP A 123 -19.97 -2.87 -8.64
C TRP A 123 -18.84 -2.32 -9.53
N ILE A 124 -17.60 -2.35 -9.05
CA ILE A 124 -16.47 -1.83 -9.82
C ILE A 124 -16.24 -2.61 -11.12
N LEU A 125 -16.65 -3.89 -11.17
CA LEU A 125 -16.53 -4.77 -12.33
C LEU A 125 -17.51 -4.42 -13.45
N GLU A 126 -18.48 -3.53 -13.19
CA GLU A 126 -19.46 -3.08 -14.19
C GLU A 126 -18.90 -1.99 -15.12
N TYR A 127 -17.76 -1.39 -14.77
CA TYR A 127 -17.18 -0.28 -15.51
C TYR A 127 -16.10 -0.76 -16.48
N GLU A 128 -16.29 -0.47 -17.76
CA GLU A 128 -15.36 -0.88 -18.83
C GLU A 128 -13.94 -0.32 -18.64
N TRP A 129 -13.82 0.85 -18.01
CA TRP A 129 -12.56 1.52 -17.71
C TRP A 129 -11.84 0.98 -16.46
N ALA A 130 -12.43 0.01 -15.75
CA ALA A 130 -11.83 -0.59 -14.57
C ALA A 130 -11.12 -1.90 -14.90
N LEU A 131 -9.86 -1.97 -14.49
CA LEU A 131 -8.94 -3.07 -14.67
C LEU A 131 -8.55 -3.61 -13.32
N ILE A 132 -9.15 -4.74 -12.99
CA ILE A 132 -8.92 -5.35 -11.69
C ILE A 132 -8.44 -6.76 -11.91
N GLU A 133 -7.29 -7.05 -11.32
CA GLU A 133 -6.85 -8.42 -11.23
C GLU A 133 -7.74 -9.19 -10.27
N SER A 134 -8.61 -10.00 -10.84
CA SER A 134 -9.38 -11.01 -10.11
C SER A 134 -9.19 -12.34 -10.82
N ALA A 135 -9.41 -13.45 -10.09
CA ALA A 135 -9.46 -14.80 -10.67
C ALA A 135 -10.49 -14.95 -11.82
N THR A 136 -11.32 -13.92 -12.06
CA THR A 136 -12.32 -13.81 -13.12
C THR A 136 -12.01 -12.76 -14.18
N SER A 137 -10.83 -12.12 -14.17
CA SER A 137 -10.47 -11.10 -15.16
C SER A 137 -10.40 -11.71 -16.57
N LYS A 138 -11.19 -11.15 -17.49
CA LYS A 138 -11.12 -11.45 -18.94
C LYS A 138 -9.85 -10.93 -19.61
N THR A 139 -9.00 -10.21 -18.87
CA THR A 139 -7.76 -9.60 -19.34
C THR A 139 -6.66 -9.87 -18.33
N SER A 140 -6.18 -11.11 -18.28
CA SER A 140 -4.90 -11.44 -17.65
C SER A 140 -3.78 -11.05 -18.61
N PHE A 141 -2.98 -10.05 -18.24
CA PHE A 141 -1.67 -9.85 -18.85
C PHE A 141 -0.68 -10.73 -18.11
N SER A 142 -0.50 -11.96 -18.54
CA SER A 142 0.46 -12.86 -17.91
C SER A 142 1.62 -13.15 -18.85
N LYS A 143 2.53 -12.18 -18.92
CA LYS A 143 3.93 -12.47 -18.65
C LYS A 143 4.37 -11.46 -17.60
N PRO A 144 4.36 -11.83 -16.30
CA PRO A 144 4.95 -10.97 -15.30
C PRO A 144 6.41 -10.66 -15.69
N VAL A 145 6.95 -9.57 -15.16
CA VAL A 145 8.36 -9.21 -15.38
C VAL A 145 9.28 -10.38 -14.99
N ASP A 146 8.84 -11.17 -14.00
CA ASP A 146 9.32 -12.52 -13.75
C ASP A 146 8.51 -13.52 -14.59
N GLU A 147 9.16 -14.33 -15.42
CA GLU A 147 8.53 -15.24 -16.40
C GLU A 147 7.68 -16.37 -15.78
N ARG A 148 7.43 -16.33 -14.46
CA ARG A 148 6.64 -17.29 -13.69
C ARG A 148 5.13 -17.11 -13.93
N MET A 149 4.46 -18.18 -14.36
CA MET A 149 3.03 -18.15 -14.66
C MET A 149 2.12 -17.91 -13.43
N ASP A 150 2.63 -18.08 -12.21
CA ASP A 150 1.89 -17.98 -10.95
C ASP A 150 2.20 -16.69 -10.15
N ALA A 151 3.03 -15.80 -10.69
CA ALA A 151 3.43 -14.59 -9.98
C ALA A 151 2.22 -13.67 -9.77
N LYS A 152 2.02 -13.26 -8.51
CA LYS A 152 1.02 -12.25 -8.14
C LYS A 152 1.44 -10.87 -8.66
N THR A 153 0.48 -9.96 -8.72
CA THR A 153 0.71 -8.59 -9.18
C THR A 153 0.49 -7.54 -8.09
N SER A 154 1.00 -6.36 -8.41
CA SER A 154 0.79 -5.08 -7.74
C SER A 154 0.12 -4.11 -8.72
N ALA A 155 -0.50 -3.05 -8.24
CA ALA A 155 -1.04 -1.99 -9.11
C ALA A 155 0.06 -1.34 -9.97
N THR A 156 1.30 -1.24 -9.47
CA THR A 156 2.46 -0.75 -10.23
C THR A 156 2.80 -1.66 -11.41
N SER A 157 2.84 -2.98 -11.21
CA SER A 157 3.09 -3.92 -12.31
C SER A 157 1.96 -3.90 -13.33
N LEU A 158 0.71 -3.84 -12.89
CA LEU A 158 -0.45 -3.74 -13.78
C LEU A 158 -0.44 -2.45 -14.60
N LEU A 159 -0.12 -1.31 -13.98
CA LEU A 159 -0.01 -0.03 -14.67
C LEU A 159 1.14 -0.03 -15.67
N PHE A 160 2.28 -0.64 -15.33
CA PHE A 160 3.40 -0.78 -16.25
C PHE A 160 3.00 -1.59 -17.49
N GLU A 161 2.37 -2.74 -17.30
CA GLU A 161 1.89 -3.59 -18.39
C GLU A 161 0.85 -2.89 -19.26
N TYR A 162 -0.10 -2.18 -18.63
CA TYR A 162 -1.05 -1.34 -19.34
C TYR A 162 -0.34 -0.30 -20.21
N PHE A 163 0.60 0.46 -19.66
CA PHE A 163 1.37 1.44 -20.45
C PHE A 163 2.12 0.79 -21.61
N MET A 164 2.74 -0.37 -21.40
CA MET A 164 3.41 -1.11 -22.48
C MET A 164 2.43 -1.57 -23.57
N SER A 165 1.24 -2.06 -23.19
CA SER A 165 0.20 -2.49 -24.15
C SER A 165 -0.36 -1.31 -24.95
N GLN A 166 -0.37 -0.11 -24.36
CA GLN A 166 -0.84 1.12 -24.99
C GLN A 166 0.27 1.87 -25.77
N ASN A 167 1.45 1.28 -25.98
CA ASN A 167 2.61 1.92 -26.60
C ASN A 167 3.07 3.22 -25.92
N VAL A 168 2.77 3.38 -24.63
CA VAL A 168 3.27 4.51 -23.82
C VAL A 168 4.75 4.27 -23.54
N LYS A 169 5.59 5.28 -23.84
CA LYS A 169 7.03 5.19 -23.58
C LYS A 169 7.40 5.97 -22.33
N PHE A 170 8.35 5.42 -21.58
CA PHE A 170 8.94 6.07 -20.43
C PHE A 170 10.13 6.93 -20.82
N ASN A 171 10.23 8.12 -20.22
CA ASN A 171 11.43 8.95 -20.27
C ASN A 171 12.47 8.48 -19.23
N ALA A 172 12.95 7.25 -19.40
CA ALA A 172 13.86 6.57 -18.48
C ALA A 172 14.54 5.37 -19.15
N ASN A 173 15.55 4.79 -18.49
CA ASN A 173 16.12 3.51 -18.87
C ASN A 173 15.11 2.38 -18.60
N LEU A 174 14.59 1.75 -19.66
CA LEU A 174 13.54 0.74 -19.54
C LEU A 174 13.96 -0.48 -18.69
N LYS A 175 15.25 -0.85 -18.69
CA LYS A 175 15.77 -1.94 -17.84
C LYS A 175 15.69 -1.57 -16.37
N ALA A 176 16.06 -0.33 -16.03
CA ALA A 176 15.92 0.19 -14.67
C ALA A 176 14.45 0.26 -14.23
N VAL A 177 13.55 0.71 -15.12
CA VAL A 177 12.10 0.74 -14.85
C VAL A 177 11.55 -0.65 -14.58
N LYS A 178 11.91 -1.65 -15.40
CA LYS A 178 11.50 -3.05 -15.17
C LYS A 178 11.97 -3.59 -13.81
N LYS A 179 13.23 -3.31 -13.43
CA LYS A 179 13.76 -3.72 -12.12
C LYS A 179 13.00 -3.04 -10.97
N PHE A 180 12.65 -1.76 -11.12
CA PHE A 180 11.86 -1.03 -10.14
C PHE A 180 10.45 -1.61 -10.00
N VAL A 181 9.75 -1.83 -11.11
CA VAL A 181 8.41 -2.44 -11.12
C VAL A 181 8.44 -3.80 -10.44
N GLU A 182 9.44 -4.62 -10.74
CA GLU A 182 9.61 -5.94 -10.11
C GLU A 182 9.92 -5.84 -8.61
N SER A 183 10.71 -4.86 -8.19
CA SER A 183 10.96 -4.59 -6.77
C SER A 183 9.67 -4.22 -6.03
N VAL A 184 8.86 -3.32 -6.59
CA VAL A 184 7.56 -2.95 -6.01
C VAL A 184 6.63 -4.15 -5.93
N ARG A 185 6.47 -4.89 -7.03
CA ARG A 185 5.63 -6.10 -7.10
C ARG A 185 6.03 -7.14 -6.06
N ARG A 186 7.32 -7.44 -5.96
CA ARG A 186 7.83 -8.43 -4.99
C ARG A 186 7.62 -7.99 -3.56
N TYR A 187 7.78 -6.68 -3.28
CA TYR A 187 7.47 -6.12 -1.96
C TYR A 187 5.99 -6.32 -1.62
N ASP A 188 5.10 -5.83 -2.48
CA ASP A 188 3.65 -5.81 -2.26
C ASP A 188 3.05 -7.22 -2.08
N THR A 189 3.52 -8.17 -2.89
CA THR A 189 3.06 -9.57 -2.86
C THR A 189 3.72 -10.44 -1.79
N TRP A 190 4.68 -9.87 -1.04
CA TRP A 190 5.52 -10.56 -0.06
C TRP A 190 6.41 -11.69 -0.61
N GLU A 191 6.51 -11.81 -1.94
CA GLU A 191 7.34 -12.84 -2.58
C GLU A 191 8.84 -12.61 -2.33
N TRP A 192 9.26 -11.35 -2.13
CA TRP A 192 10.65 -11.03 -1.79
C TRP A 192 11.19 -11.87 -0.62
N HIS A 193 10.34 -12.15 0.35
CA HIS A 193 10.66 -12.96 1.52
C HIS A 193 10.29 -14.44 1.31
N LYS A 194 9.06 -14.74 0.84
CA LYS A 194 8.54 -16.11 0.78
C LYS A 194 9.09 -16.96 -0.37
N VAL A 195 9.55 -16.31 -1.45
CA VAL A 195 9.93 -17.01 -2.70
C VAL A 195 11.40 -16.82 -3.04
N TYR A 196 11.94 -15.61 -2.88
CA TYR A 196 13.29 -15.29 -3.38
C TYR A 196 14.35 -15.06 -2.29
N ASP A 197 13.95 -14.92 -1.02
CA ASP A 197 14.85 -14.55 0.09
C ASP A 197 15.78 -13.37 -0.24
N ASP A 198 15.22 -12.30 -0.80
CA ASP A 198 15.95 -11.09 -1.15
C ASP A 198 15.29 -9.86 -0.54
N ILE A 199 16.02 -9.24 0.39
CA ILE A 199 15.60 -8.11 1.22
C ILE A 199 15.57 -6.77 0.46
N GLU A 200 16.10 -6.68 -0.77
CA GLU A 200 16.21 -5.43 -1.54
C GLU A 200 14.85 -4.69 -1.67
N PRO A 201 13.73 -5.36 -2.02
CA PRO A 201 12.40 -4.72 -2.08
C PRO A 201 11.96 -4.08 -0.77
N ASN A 202 12.18 -4.76 0.36
CA ASN A 202 11.84 -4.23 1.68
C ASN A 202 12.70 -3.00 2.04
N ARG A 203 13.98 -2.99 1.65
CA ARG A 203 14.88 -1.84 1.86
C ARG A 203 14.46 -0.62 1.05
N TRP A 204 13.96 -0.81 -0.18
CA TRP A 204 13.39 0.28 -0.96
C TRP A 204 12.14 0.88 -0.30
N ASN A 205 11.25 0.02 0.19
CA ASN A 205 10.12 0.46 0.99
C ASN A 205 10.58 1.21 2.26
N ALA A 206 11.61 0.74 2.97
CA ALA A 206 12.15 1.44 4.14
C ALA A 206 12.64 2.86 3.77
N LEU A 207 13.36 3.01 2.66
CA LEU A 207 13.81 4.33 2.18
C LEU A 207 12.65 5.28 1.86
N LEU A 208 11.51 4.78 1.38
CA LEU A 208 10.32 5.60 1.15
C LEU A 208 9.88 6.33 2.42
N TYR A 209 9.85 5.61 3.54
CA TYR A 209 9.47 6.18 4.83
C TYR A 209 10.58 7.02 5.47
N LEU A 210 11.85 6.58 5.37
CA LEU A 210 13.00 7.30 5.92
C LEU A 210 13.21 8.66 5.26
N TYR A 211 13.11 8.75 3.93
CA TYR A 211 13.24 10.01 3.20
C TYR A 211 11.94 10.80 3.14
N GLY A 212 10.80 10.12 3.28
CA GLY A 212 9.49 10.65 2.95
C GLY A 212 9.25 10.71 1.44
N ARG A 213 7.98 10.55 1.06
CA ARG A 213 7.51 10.38 -0.33
C ARG A 213 8.16 11.32 -1.34
N LYS A 214 8.13 12.64 -1.10
CA LYS A 214 8.61 13.63 -2.08
C LYS A 214 10.10 13.44 -2.42
N LYS A 215 10.94 13.16 -1.42
CA LYS A 215 12.37 12.96 -1.63
C LYS A 215 12.63 11.60 -2.28
N PHE A 216 11.94 10.56 -1.83
CA PHE A 216 12.02 9.23 -2.41
C PHE A 216 11.68 9.23 -3.90
N GLU A 217 10.57 9.87 -4.30
CA GLU A 217 10.20 9.95 -5.71
C GLU A 217 11.25 10.64 -6.56
N GLY A 218 11.83 11.75 -6.08
CA GLY A 218 12.91 12.45 -6.77
C GLY A 218 14.13 11.55 -6.97
N LEU A 219 14.51 10.83 -5.91
CA LEU A 219 15.61 9.86 -5.93
C LEU A 219 15.39 8.74 -6.94
N VAL A 220 14.22 8.10 -6.91
CA VAL A 220 13.91 6.98 -7.81
C VAL A 220 13.83 7.48 -9.25
N LEU A 221 13.21 8.62 -9.52
CA LEU A 221 13.14 9.19 -10.87
C LEU A 221 14.53 9.47 -11.48
N GLU A 222 15.49 9.92 -10.66
CA GLU A 222 16.88 10.11 -11.06
C GLU A 222 17.56 8.77 -11.37
N LYS A 223 17.46 7.80 -10.46
CA LYS A 223 18.05 6.46 -10.63
C LYS A 223 17.51 5.73 -11.86
N LEU A 224 16.23 5.90 -12.16
CA LEU A 224 15.60 5.30 -13.33
C LEU A 224 16.13 5.85 -14.67
N GLN A 225 16.90 6.96 -14.67
CA GLN A 225 17.61 7.40 -15.87
C GLN A 225 18.80 6.50 -16.23
N THR A 226 19.39 5.81 -15.24
CA THR A 226 20.59 4.99 -15.42
C THR A 226 20.36 3.55 -14.94
N GLU A 227 20.34 3.33 -13.63
CA GLU A 227 20.18 2.03 -12.99
C GLU A 227 19.45 2.13 -11.66
N TYR A 228 18.53 1.19 -11.42
CA TYR A 228 17.80 1.06 -10.16
C TYR A 228 18.59 0.25 -9.14
N LYS A 229 19.47 0.93 -8.40
CA LYS A 229 20.28 0.34 -7.33
C LYS A 229 20.59 1.34 -6.21
N PHE A 230 20.90 0.81 -5.03
CA PHE A 230 21.36 1.63 -3.93
C PHE A 230 22.77 2.19 -4.20
N ASN A 231 23.02 3.41 -3.73
CA ASN A 231 24.37 3.94 -3.54
C ASN A 231 24.83 3.74 -2.09
N GLN A 232 26.08 4.11 -1.80
CA GLN A 232 26.66 3.92 -0.47
C GLN A 232 25.92 4.71 0.62
N LEU A 233 25.45 5.93 0.32
CA LEU A 233 24.74 6.76 1.29
C LEU A 233 23.40 6.11 1.70
N GLU A 234 22.64 5.63 0.73
CA GLU A 234 21.37 4.93 0.94
C GLU A 234 21.58 3.65 1.75
N LEU A 235 22.60 2.84 1.39
CA LEU A 235 22.95 1.64 2.13
C LEU A 235 23.31 1.94 3.57
N THR A 236 24.10 3.00 3.83
CA THR A 236 24.44 3.41 5.20
C THR A 236 23.21 3.85 5.99
N ILE A 237 22.27 4.59 5.38
CA ILE A 237 21.03 5.00 6.04
C ILE A 237 20.16 3.77 6.37
N ILE A 238 20.03 2.83 5.44
CA ILE A 238 19.32 1.57 5.65
C ILE A 238 19.95 0.79 6.82
N GLN A 239 21.28 0.63 6.82
CA GLN A 239 21.99 -0.11 7.88
C GLN A 239 21.80 0.51 9.27
N ILE A 240 21.78 1.84 9.36
CA ILE A 240 21.51 2.54 10.62
C ILE A 240 20.10 2.22 11.11
N GLU A 241 19.12 2.23 10.21
CA GLU A 241 17.73 1.92 10.58
C GLU A 241 17.56 0.44 10.94
N GLU A 242 18.16 -0.48 10.18
CA GLU A 242 18.14 -1.92 10.48
C GLU A 242 18.70 -2.20 11.88
N LYS A 243 19.85 -1.59 12.22
CA LYS A 243 20.44 -1.72 13.57
C LYS A 243 19.56 -1.11 14.65
N ARG A 244 18.86 -0.02 14.35
CA ARG A 244 17.91 0.60 15.28
C ARG A 244 16.72 -0.31 15.56
N ILE A 245 16.15 -0.91 14.51
CA ILE A 245 15.07 -1.88 14.61
C ILE A 245 15.54 -3.08 15.43
N GLU A 246 16.71 -3.64 15.12
CA GLU A 246 17.27 -4.78 15.84
C GLU A 246 17.45 -4.48 17.34
N ASN A 247 18.07 -3.35 17.68
CA ASN A 247 18.24 -2.93 19.07
C ASN A 247 16.90 -2.75 19.79
N TYR A 248 15.90 -2.20 19.10
CA TYR A 248 14.55 -2.03 19.65
C TYR A 248 13.90 -3.39 19.93
N ILE A 249 13.98 -4.32 18.97
CA ILE A 249 13.46 -5.69 19.11
C ILE A 249 14.13 -6.40 20.28
N ASN A 250 15.46 -6.41 20.32
CA ASN A 250 16.23 -7.04 21.39
C ASN A 250 15.87 -6.46 22.76
N GLY A 251 15.67 -5.14 22.85
CA GLY A 251 15.23 -4.49 24.08
C GLY A 251 13.81 -4.90 24.51
N LYS A 252 12.87 -4.96 23.56
CA LYS A 252 11.47 -5.35 23.84
C LYS A 252 11.33 -6.83 24.16
N GLU A 253 12.16 -7.70 23.58
CA GLU A 253 12.19 -9.13 23.86
C GLU A 253 12.40 -9.41 25.36
N GLN A 254 13.28 -8.64 26.02
CA GLN A 254 13.54 -8.75 27.46
C GLN A 254 12.35 -8.28 28.34
N THR A 255 11.34 -7.64 27.75
CA THR A 255 10.16 -7.12 28.45
C THR A 255 8.91 -7.96 28.22
N ILE A 256 9.03 -9.10 27.54
CA ILE A 256 7.92 -10.01 27.30
C ILE A 256 7.34 -10.49 28.62
N ILE A 257 6.02 -10.34 28.76
CA ILE A 257 5.24 -10.90 29.86
C ILE A 257 4.43 -12.07 29.31
N GLU A 258 4.76 -13.28 29.74
CA GLU A 258 4.04 -14.48 29.33
C GLU A 258 2.69 -14.59 30.04
N LYS A 259 1.64 -14.85 29.27
CA LYS A 259 0.26 -15.00 29.75
C LYS A 259 -0.46 -16.13 29.01
N ASN A 260 -1.36 -16.81 29.70
CA ASN A 260 -2.36 -17.64 29.05
C ASN A 260 -3.53 -16.74 28.61
N ILE A 261 -3.78 -16.68 27.30
CA ILE A 261 -4.87 -15.91 26.70
C ILE A 261 -5.75 -16.87 25.92
N LEU A 262 -6.99 -17.07 26.37
CA LEU A 262 -7.96 -17.96 25.73
C LEU A 262 -7.45 -19.41 25.57
N GLY A 263 -6.63 -19.90 26.51
CA GLY A 263 -6.05 -21.25 26.45
C GLY A 263 -4.71 -21.33 25.72
N HIS A 264 -4.25 -20.24 25.10
CA HIS A 264 -3.01 -20.18 24.34
C HIS A 264 -1.89 -19.47 25.10
N SER A 265 -0.64 -19.87 24.87
CA SER A 265 0.55 -19.22 25.44
C SER A 265 0.88 -17.96 24.64
N ALA A 266 0.83 -16.79 25.26
CA ALA A 266 1.03 -15.51 24.58
C ALA A 266 2.13 -14.66 25.25
N GLY A 267 2.99 -14.05 24.43
CA GLY A 267 3.96 -13.06 24.89
C GLY A 267 3.41 -11.65 24.75
N VAL A 268 3.20 -10.95 25.87
CA VAL A 268 2.67 -9.59 25.86
C VAL A 268 3.80 -8.57 25.99
N ILE A 269 3.85 -7.60 25.08
CA ILE A 269 4.78 -6.47 25.09
C ILE A 269 4.07 -5.14 24.90
N PHE A 270 4.61 -4.08 25.47
CA PHE A 270 4.20 -2.72 25.19
C PHE A 270 5.14 -2.09 24.18
N ALA A 271 4.66 -1.73 22.99
CA ALA A 271 5.50 -1.13 21.96
C ALA A 271 4.73 -0.19 21.02
N GLU A 272 5.44 0.82 20.53
CA GLU A 272 4.91 1.92 19.74
C GLU A 272 5.58 2.07 18.37
N GLN A 273 6.65 1.29 18.11
CA GLN A 273 7.41 1.33 16.85
C GLN A 273 7.55 -0.08 16.26
N TYR A 274 7.71 -0.15 14.93
CA TYR A 274 8.05 -1.35 14.18
C TYR A 274 7.15 -2.56 14.45
N HIS A 275 5.84 -2.35 14.65
CA HIS A 275 4.92 -3.41 15.12
C HIS A 275 4.95 -4.69 14.28
N SER A 276 5.06 -4.56 12.95
CA SER A 276 5.06 -5.71 12.06
C SER A 276 6.37 -6.49 12.15
N GLU A 277 7.52 -5.81 12.04
CA GLU A 277 8.85 -6.39 12.14
C GLU A 277 9.09 -6.99 13.54
N LEU A 278 8.75 -6.23 14.58
CA LEU A 278 8.87 -6.65 15.98
C LEU A 278 8.07 -7.92 16.25
N GLY A 279 6.78 -7.94 15.87
CA GLY A 279 5.94 -9.08 16.18
C GLY A 279 6.29 -10.33 15.38
N ASN A 280 6.70 -10.18 14.11
CA ASN A 280 7.14 -11.32 13.30
C ASN A 280 8.45 -11.90 13.86
N VAL A 281 9.46 -11.06 14.10
CA VAL A 281 10.76 -11.52 14.62
C VAL A 281 10.62 -12.16 15.99
N LEU A 282 9.80 -11.59 16.89
CA LEU A 282 9.58 -12.19 18.20
C LEU A 282 8.79 -13.48 18.13
N ALA A 283 7.80 -13.60 17.23
CA ALA A 283 7.07 -14.84 17.04
C ALA A 283 7.96 -15.97 16.48
N GLU A 284 8.96 -15.64 15.65
CA GLU A 284 9.96 -16.59 15.16
C GLU A 284 10.99 -16.98 16.25
N ARG A 285 11.46 -16.00 17.04
CA ARG A 285 12.46 -16.22 18.10
C ARG A 285 11.91 -16.92 19.33
N ARG A 286 10.60 -16.82 19.58
CA ARG A 286 9.89 -17.41 20.72
C ARG A 286 8.90 -18.48 20.28
N PRO A 287 9.36 -19.60 19.70
CA PRO A 287 8.49 -20.69 19.25
C PRO A 287 7.79 -21.42 20.42
N ASP A 288 8.20 -21.14 21.66
CA ASP A 288 7.54 -21.58 22.89
C ASP A 288 6.21 -20.85 23.16
N LEU A 289 5.97 -19.73 22.48
CA LEU A 289 4.73 -18.95 22.55
C LEU A 289 3.90 -19.20 21.28
N ASP A 290 2.59 -19.31 21.44
CA ASP A 290 1.67 -19.48 20.32
C ASP A 290 1.59 -18.20 19.47
N PHE A 291 1.66 -17.03 20.12
CA PHE A 291 1.69 -15.72 19.47
C PHE A 291 2.21 -14.60 20.38
N ILE A 292 2.54 -13.46 19.76
CA ILE A 292 2.95 -12.22 20.40
C ILE A 292 1.80 -11.20 20.36
N ILE A 293 1.54 -10.56 21.50
CA ILE A 293 0.60 -9.44 21.66
C ILE A 293 1.39 -8.16 21.85
N ILE A 294 1.23 -7.22 20.94
CA ILE A 294 1.84 -5.89 21.01
C ILE A 294 0.78 -4.87 21.38
N ILE A 295 0.87 -4.31 22.57
CA ILE A 295 -0.03 -3.27 23.05
C ILE A 295 0.59 -1.91 22.77
N ASN A 296 -0.08 -1.13 21.92
CA ASN A 296 0.20 0.30 21.76
C ASN A 296 -0.95 1.09 22.40
N PRO A 297 -0.81 1.57 23.66
CA PRO A 297 -1.89 2.26 24.37
C PRO A 297 -2.47 3.47 23.63
N SER A 298 -1.67 4.10 22.76
CA SER A 298 -2.07 5.26 21.96
C SER A 298 -2.82 4.89 20.67
N ARG A 299 -2.88 3.60 20.31
CA ARG A 299 -3.46 3.13 19.04
C ARG A 299 -4.34 1.89 19.24
N THR A 300 -3.73 0.71 19.19
CA THR A 300 -4.41 -0.59 19.04
C THR A 300 -3.58 -1.69 19.70
N ILE A 301 -4.19 -2.86 19.85
CA ILE A 301 -3.49 -4.12 20.15
C ILE A 301 -3.25 -4.84 18.83
N SER A 302 -2.03 -5.30 18.61
CA SER A 302 -1.64 -6.08 17.44
C SER A 302 -1.27 -7.49 17.87
N TYR A 303 -1.70 -8.48 17.11
CA TYR A 303 -1.42 -9.89 17.35
C TYR A 303 -0.58 -10.43 16.18
N ARG A 304 0.49 -11.17 16.46
CA ARG A 304 1.38 -11.77 15.46
C ARG A 304 1.76 -13.18 15.87
N GLY A 305 1.70 -14.12 14.95
CA GLY A 305 2.16 -15.48 15.18
C GLY A 305 2.58 -16.15 13.89
N VAL A 306 3.30 -17.25 14.04
CA VAL A 306 3.94 -18.00 12.93
C VAL A 306 3.32 -19.38 12.74
N ARG A 307 2.38 -19.74 13.61
CA ARG A 307 1.71 -21.03 13.63
C ARG A 307 0.52 -21.04 12.67
N ASP A 308 0.44 -22.06 11.81
CA ASP A 308 -0.65 -22.21 10.84
C ASP A 308 -1.89 -22.90 11.43
N ASP A 309 -1.74 -23.59 12.57
CA ASP A 309 -2.82 -24.29 13.26
C ASP A 309 -3.69 -23.38 14.13
N ILE A 310 -3.36 -22.09 14.23
CA ILE A 310 -4.09 -21.09 15.03
C ILE A 310 -4.49 -19.93 14.12
N HIS A 311 -5.78 -19.66 14.01
CA HIS A 311 -6.27 -18.51 13.26
C HIS A 311 -6.41 -17.29 14.17
N ILE A 312 -5.32 -16.56 14.39
CA ILE A 312 -5.25 -15.40 15.31
C ILE A 312 -6.41 -14.40 15.10
N GLY A 313 -6.77 -14.11 13.84
CA GLY A 313 -7.87 -13.21 13.53
C GLY A 313 -9.24 -13.62 14.09
N ASN A 314 -9.61 -14.90 13.95
CA ASN A 314 -10.93 -15.42 14.32
C ASN A 314 -10.94 -16.01 15.72
N ASP A 315 -9.88 -16.70 16.11
CA ASP A 315 -9.80 -17.43 17.37
C ASP A 315 -9.46 -16.51 18.55
N ILE A 316 -8.69 -15.44 18.29
CA ILE A 316 -8.20 -14.53 19.33
C ILE A 316 -8.78 -13.12 19.16
N ALA A 317 -8.43 -12.43 18.06
CA ALA A 317 -8.73 -11.00 17.92
C ALA A 317 -10.24 -10.71 17.90
N TYR A 318 -11.05 -11.58 17.28
CA TYR A 318 -12.51 -11.46 17.22
C TYR A 318 -13.15 -11.37 18.62
N VAL A 319 -12.67 -12.17 19.58
CA VAL A 319 -13.14 -12.14 20.97
C VAL A 319 -12.94 -10.77 21.61
N PHE A 320 -11.88 -10.06 21.21
CA PHE A 320 -11.58 -8.70 21.65
C PHE A 320 -12.12 -7.62 20.69
N ARG A 321 -13.18 -7.93 19.93
CA ARG A 321 -13.81 -7.02 18.94
C ARG A 321 -12.86 -6.55 17.84
N GLY A 322 -11.82 -7.33 17.59
CA GLY A 322 -10.87 -7.16 16.52
C GLY A 322 -11.16 -8.07 15.33
N GLY A 323 -10.14 -8.27 14.50
CA GLY A 323 -10.16 -9.20 13.38
C GLY A 323 -8.84 -9.15 12.61
N GLY A 324 -8.71 -10.02 11.61
CA GLY A 324 -7.52 -10.07 10.76
C GLY A 324 -7.32 -11.41 10.08
N HIS A 325 -6.10 -11.62 9.62
CA HIS A 325 -5.64 -12.83 8.96
C HIS A 325 -5.21 -13.91 9.97
N PRO A 326 -5.00 -15.16 9.53
CA PRO A 326 -4.54 -16.24 10.40
C PRO A 326 -3.30 -15.90 11.23
N GLN A 327 -2.31 -15.23 10.63
CA GLN A 327 -1.01 -14.93 11.29
C GLN A 327 -0.87 -13.48 11.78
N SER A 328 -1.83 -12.61 11.47
CA SER A 328 -1.73 -11.18 11.76
C SER A 328 -3.10 -10.56 11.94
N ALA A 329 -3.36 -10.03 13.13
CA ALA A 329 -4.64 -9.41 13.47
C ALA A 329 -4.44 -8.18 14.36
N GLY A 330 -5.55 -7.48 14.63
CA GLY A 330 -5.56 -6.38 15.58
C GLY A 330 -6.93 -6.18 16.21
N SER A 331 -6.94 -5.51 17.36
CA SER A 331 -8.16 -5.11 18.07
C SER A 331 -8.01 -3.68 18.61
N PRO A 332 -9.12 -2.94 18.73
CA PRO A 332 -9.09 -1.59 19.28
C PRO A 332 -8.85 -1.61 20.79
N ILE A 333 -8.24 -0.54 21.31
CA ILE A 333 -8.23 -0.27 22.75
C ILE A 333 -9.36 0.72 23.02
N ASP A 334 -10.33 0.32 23.84
CA ASP A 334 -11.41 1.21 24.26
C ASP A 334 -10.84 2.37 25.10
N ARG A 335 -11.30 3.60 24.84
CA ARG A 335 -10.92 4.77 25.66
C ARG A 335 -11.26 4.56 27.14
N TYR A 336 -12.34 3.83 27.43
CA TYR A 336 -12.69 3.46 28.79
C TYR A 336 -11.56 2.67 29.46
N LEU A 337 -10.94 1.71 28.77
CA LEU A 337 -9.82 0.92 29.30
C LEU A 337 -8.58 1.78 29.51
N VAL A 338 -8.30 2.72 28.60
CA VAL A 338 -7.18 3.66 28.74
C VAL A 338 -7.37 4.52 29.99
N ASN A 339 -8.56 5.11 30.18
CA ASN A 339 -8.87 5.92 31.36
C ASN A 339 -8.81 5.08 32.64
N THR A 340 -9.40 3.89 32.64
CA THR A 340 -9.35 2.96 33.78
C THR A 340 -7.91 2.62 34.16
N PHE A 341 -7.03 2.40 33.17
CA PHE A 341 -5.62 2.14 33.42
C PHE A 341 -4.91 3.36 34.02
N ILE A 342 -5.20 4.57 33.54
CA ILE A 342 -4.68 5.83 34.12
C ILE A 342 -5.16 5.97 35.57
N ASP A 343 -6.45 5.73 35.83
CA ASP A 343 -7.04 5.82 37.16
C ASP A 343 -6.45 4.77 38.11
N MET A 344 -6.13 3.57 37.63
CA MET A 344 -5.40 2.56 38.40
C MET A 344 -3.97 3.00 38.74
N LEU A 345 -3.28 3.67 37.80
CA LEU A 345 -1.90 4.10 37.99
C LEU A 345 -1.76 5.31 38.91
N PHE A 346 -2.73 6.23 38.90
CA PHE A 346 -2.63 7.51 39.62
C PHE A 346 -3.74 7.74 40.66
N GLY A 347 -4.77 6.89 40.71
CA GLY A 347 -5.98 7.09 41.50
C GLY A 347 -6.84 8.24 40.96
N GLU A 348 -8.10 8.33 41.40
CA GLU A 348 -8.88 9.57 41.31
C GLU A 348 -8.23 10.64 42.21
N THR A 349 -7.11 11.24 41.80
CA THR A 349 -6.53 12.47 42.36
C THR A 349 -6.75 12.72 43.87
N GLN A 350 -6.45 11.76 44.76
CA GLN A 350 -6.31 12.03 46.19
C GLN A 350 -5.25 11.11 46.81
N LYS A 351 -4.12 11.74 47.16
CA LYS A 351 -3.04 11.28 48.07
C LYS A 351 -2.79 9.77 48.16
N ARG A 352 -1.76 9.31 47.43
CA ARG A 352 -1.08 8.05 47.78
C ARG A 352 -0.15 8.29 48.97
N GLU A 353 -0.66 8.18 50.19
CA GLU A 353 0.18 7.81 51.34
C GLU A 353 0.32 6.28 51.32
N ASN A 354 1.57 5.80 51.24
CA ASN A 354 1.99 4.39 51.35
C ASN A 354 1.80 3.51 50.10
N TYR A 355 2.85 3.47 49.26
CA TYR A 355 3.21 2.23 48.55
C TYR A 355 4.49 1.70 49.21
N PRO A 356 4.55 0.43 49.64
CA PRO A 356 5.83 -0.18 49.99
C PRO A 356 6.64 -0.33 48.69
N LEU A 357 7.84 0.25 48.70
CA LEU A 357 8.86 -0.06 47.71
C LEU A 357 9.15 -1.57 47.84
N SER A 358 8.95 -2.32 46.77
CA SER A 358 9.41 -3.70 46.69
C SER A 358 10.95 -3.70 46.70
N GLU A 359 11.53 -4.56 47.54
CA GLU A 359 12.98 -4.80 47.65
C GLU A 359 13.65 -5.23 46.34
#